data_AF-A0AAA9THM9-F1
#
_entry.id   AF-A0AAA9THM9-F1
#
_cell.length_a   1.000
_cell.length_b   1.000
_cell.length_c   1.000
_cell.angle_alpha   90.00
_cell.angle_beta   90.00
_cell.angle_gamma   90.00
#
_symmetry.space_group_name_H-M   'P 1'
#
loop_
_entity.id
_entity.type
_entity.pdbx_description
1 polymer ?
#
loop_
_entity_poly.entity_id
_entity_poly.type
_entity_poly.pdbx_seq_one_letter_code
_entity_poly.pdbx_strand_id
1 'polypeptide(L)'
;MPKPLTVDHNKLWKILKEMGIPDHLTCLLRNLYAGQEATVRTGHGTTDWFRIRKGVHQGCILSPYLFNLYAEYIMRNAGLEEAQAGIKIAGKNINNLRYADDTTLMAESEEELKSLLMKVKEERGKVGLKLNIQKTKIMASGPITSWEIDGETVEIVSDFIFWGSKITADDDCSHEIKRHLLLERKVMTNLDSIL
;
A
#
# COMPACT_ATOMS: atom_id res chain seq x y z
N MET A 1 -9.11 -15.02 -5.97
CA MET A 1 -8.40 -13.74 -6.19
C MET A 1 -8.53 -12.89 -4.94
N PRO A 2 -7.43 -12.37 -4.36
CA PRO A 2 -7.52 -11.41 -3.27
C PRO A 2 -8.29 -10.17 -3.75
N LYS A 3 -9.28 -9.72 -2.98
CA LYS A 3 -10.05 -8.52 -3.33
C LYS A 3 -9.07 -7.32 -3.37
N PRO A 4 -9.09 -6.49 -4.42
CA PRO A 4 -8.28 -5.27 -4.44
C PRO A 4 -8.61 -4.42 -3.20
N LEU A 5 -7.65 -3.63 -2.71
CA LEU A 5 -7.92 -2.61 -1.69
C LEU A 5 -9.01 -1.68 -2.24
N THR A 6 -10.25 -1.86 -1.78
CA THR A 6 -11.38 -1.13 -2.34
C THR A 6 -12.00 -0.29 -1.24
N VAL A 7 -11.86 1.03 -1.36
CA VAL A 7 -12.43 2.01 -0.44
C VAL A 7 -13.94 1.84 -0.38
N ASP A 8 -14.48 1.56 0.80
CA ASP A 8 -15.92 1.46 1.00
C ASP A 8 -16.51 2.87 1.17
N HIS A 9 -17.46 3.25 0.32
CA HIS A 9 -18.00 4.62 0.32
C HIS A 9 -18.63 4.99 1.66
N ASN A 10 -19.35 4.06 2.30
CA ASN A 10 -19.99 4.34 3.60
C ASN A 10 -18.94 4.58 4.69
N LYS A 11 -17.83 3.84 4.65
CA LYS A 11 -16.70 4.03 5.56
C LYS A 11 -15.97 5.34 5.26
N LEU A 12 -15.75 5.67 3.99
CA LEU A 12 -15.11 6.90 3.56
C LEU A 12 -15.83 8.13 4.11
N TRP A 13 -17.15 8.22 3.98
CA TRP A 13 -17.91 9.39 4.48
C TRP A 13 -17.82 9.56 6.00
N LYS A 14 -17.80 8.44 6.73
CA LYS A 14 -17.60 8.45 8.19
C LYS A 14 -16.18 8.91 8.55
N ILE A 15 -15.17 8.39 7.86
CA ILE A 15 -13.77 8.76 8.05
C ILE A 15 -13.54 10.24 7.77
N LEU A 16 -14.09 10.79 6.68
CA LEU A 16 -13.92 12.21 6.36
C LEU A 16 -14.47 13.11 7.49
N LYS A 17 -15.64 12.77 8.03
CA LYS A 17 -16.22 13.48 9.18
C LYS A 17 -15.31 13.39 10.42
N GLU A 18 -14.81 12.20 10.74
CA GLU A 18 -13.92 11.98 11.90
C GLU A 18 -12.56 12.68 11.74
N MET A 19 -12.08 12.81 10.50
CA MET A 19 -10.87 13.57 10.15
C MET A 19 -11.10 15.09 10.13
N GLY A 20 -12.29 15.56 10.52
CA GLY A 20 -12.61 16.98 10.64
C GLY A 20 -13.01 17.67 9.33
N ILE A 21 -13.29 16.92 8.27
CA ILE A 21 -13.76 17.51 7.01
C ILE A 21 -15.20 18.03 7.19
N PRO A 22 -15.47 19.31 6.88
CA PRO A 22 -16.80 19.90 7.04
C PRO A 22 -17.91 19.11 6.35
N ASP A 23 -19.08 19.07 6.99
CA ASP A 23 -20.24 18.29 6.50
C ASP A 23 -20.71 18.70 5.11
N HIS A 24 -20.66 19.99 4.77
CA HIS A 24 -21.05 20.48 3.45
C HIS A 24 -20.12 19.95 2.34
N LEU A 25 -18.80 19.86 2.60
CA LEU A 25 -17.84 19.27 1.65
C LEU A 25 -18.04 17.76 1.54
N THR A 26 -18.25 17.07 2.67
CA THR A 26 -18.52 15.63 2.66
C THR A 26 -19.82 15.32 1.92
N CYS A 27 -20.84 16.18 2.04
CA CYS A 27 -22.08 16.06 1.28
C CYS A 27 -21.85 16.22 -0.24
N LEU A 28 -21.05 17.22 -0.64
CA LEU A 28 -20.67 17.43 -2.04
C LEU A 28 -19.93 16.21 -2.62
N LEU A 29 -18.95 15.68 -1.89
CA LEU A 29 -18.21 14.47 -2.28
C LEU A 29 -19.12 13.25 -2.37
N ARG A 30 -20.03 13.07 -1.42
CA ARG A 30 -21.01 11.98 -1.44
C ARG A 30 -21.92 12.08 -2.67
N ASN A 31 -22.34 13.28 -3.04
CA ASN A 31 -23.16 13.50 -4.24
C ASN A 31 -22.38 13.20 -5.53
N LEU A 32 -21.08 13.54 -5.59
CA LEU A 32 -20.20 13.17 -6.71
C LEU A 32 -20.07 11.65 -6.89
N TYR A 33 -20.15 10.89 -5.81
CA TYR A 33 -20.08 9.43 -5.80
C TYR A 33 -21.46 8.74 -5.81
N ALA A 34 -22.56 9.50 -5.83
CA ALA A 34 -23.90 8.93 -5.80
C ALA A 34 -24.34 8.42 -7.18
N GLY A 35 -25.05 7.29 -7.23
CA GLY A 35 -25.70 6.81 -8.45
C GLY A 35 -24.75 6.40 -9.57
N GLN A 36 -23.49 6.12 -9.26
CA GLN A 36 -22.49 5.84 -10.29
C GLN A 36 -22.68 4.50 -10.96
N GLU A 37 -22.54 4.50 -12.27
CA GLU A 37 -22.60 3.32 -13.11
C GLU A 37 -21.40 3.31 -14.06
N ALA A 38 -20.91 2.11 -14.39
CA ALA A 38 -19.85 1.89 -15.34
C ALA A 38 -20.20 0.72 -16.26
N THR A 39 -19.52 0.66 -17.40
CA THR A 39 -19.50 -0.48 -18.30
C THR A 39 -18.06 -0.74 -18.73
N VAL A 40 -17.73 -1.99 -19.07
CA VAL A 40 -16.40 -2.38 -19.55
C VAL A 40 -16.46 -2.56 -21.06
N ARG A 41 -15.62 -1.80 -21.78
CA ARG A 41 -15.41 -2.00 -23.21
C ARG A 41 -14.29 -3.01 -23.43
N THR A 42 -14.59 -4.09 -24.15
CA THR A 42 -13.65 -5.15 -24.51
C THR A 42 -13.53 -5.27 -26.04
N GLY A 43 -12.61 -6.08 -26.54
CA GLY A 43 -12.50 -6.38 -27.97
C GLY A 43 -13.74 -7.09 -28.57
N HIS A 44 -14.59 -7.68 -27.72
CA HIS A 44 -15.80 -8.40 -28.11
C HIS A 44 -17.09 -7.57 -27.96
N GLY A 45 -16.96 -6.30 -27.56
CA GLY A 45 -18.12 -5.41 -27.31
C GLY A 45 -18.09 -4.76 -25.93
N THR A 46 -19.19 -4.09 -25.60
CA THR A 46 -19.38 -3.35 -24.34
C THR A 46 -20.32 -4.13 -23.43
N THR A 47 -19.99 -4.26 -22.15
CA THR A 47 -20.85 -4.96 -21.18
C THR A 47 -22.09 -4.15 -20.84
N ASP A 48 -23.04 -4.75 -20.13
CA ASP A 48 -24.11 -4.00 -19.49
C ASP A 48 -23.58 -3.01 -18.45
N TRP A 49 -24.39 -1.99 -18.15
CA TRP A 49 -24.13 -1.05 -17.08
C TRP A 49 -24.25 -1.73 -15.71
N PHE A 50 -23.32 -1.44 -14.82
CA PHE A 50 -23.35 -1.90 -13.43
C PHE A 50 -23.01 -0.76 -12.47
N ARG A 51 -23.58 -0.82 -11.27
CA ARG A 51 -23.36 0.21 -10.25
C ARG A 51 -22.00 0.08 -9.57
N ILE A 52 -21.30 1.20 -9.44
CA ILE A 52 -20.07 1.31 -8.66
C ILE A 52 -20.44 1.53 -7.19
N ARG A 53 -20.04 0.59 -6.32
CA ARG A 53 -20.34 0.67 -4.87
C ARG A 53 -19.11 0.86 -4.00
N LYS A 54 -17.92 0.69 -4.58
CA LYS A 54 -16.64 0.74 -3.87
C LYS A 54 -15.56 1.28 -4.81
N GLY A 55 -14.53 1.85 -4.21
CA GLY A 55 -13.36 2.38 -4.90
C GLY A 55 -13.44 3.88 -5.07
N VAL A 56 -12.32 4.46 -5.45
CA VAL A 56 -12.20 5.88 -5.82
C VAL A 56 -12.22 5.99 -7.34
N HIS A 57 -12.60 7.15 -7.89
CA HIS A 57 -12.67 7.34 -9.35
C HIS A 57 -11.25 7.38 -9.93
N GLN A 58 -10.87 6.37 -10.71
CA GLN A 58 -9.60 6.43 -11.42
C GLN A 58 -9.60 7.60 -12.41
N GLY A 59 -8.54 8.40 -12.41
CA GLY A 59 -8.44 9.62 -13.22
C GLY A 59 -9.05 10.89 -12.60
N CYS A 60 -9.79 10.79 -11.49
CA CYS A 60 -10.26 11.97 -10.77
C CYS A 60 -9.14 12.56 -9.91
N ILE A 61 -8.99 13.89 -9.97
CA ILE A 61 -7.99 14.66 -9.23
C ILE A 61 -8.13 14.48 -7.71
N LEU A 62 -9.34 14.25 -7.21
CA LEU A 62 -9.61 14.10 -5.77
C LEU A 62 -9.34 12.68 -5.26
N SER A 63 -9.34 11.67 -6.12
CA SER A 63 -9.22 10.27 -5.71
C SER A 63 -7.94 9.95 -4.94
N PRO A 64 -6.74 10.45 -5.33
CA PRO A 64 -5.53 10.26 -4.55
C PRO A 64 -5.64 10.85 -3.14
N TYR A 65 -6.25 12.04 -2.99
CA TYR A 65 -6.43 12.67 -1.68
C TYR A 65 -7.39 11.89 -0.79
N LEU A 66 -8.52 11.43 -1.35
CA LEU A 66 -9.49 10.61 -0.61
C LEU A 66 -8.86 9.30 -0.15
N PHE A 67 -8.06 8.66 -1.00
CA PHE A 67 -7.33 7.45 -0.63
C PHE A 67 -6.30 7.72 0.47
N ASN A 68 -5.52 8.80 0.34
CA ASN A 68 -4.53 9.18 1.35
C ASN A 68 -5.16 9.48 2.70
N LEU A 69 -6.30 10.19 2.75
CA LEU A 69 -7.04 10.43 3.99
C LEU A 69 -7.54 9.11 4.62
N TYR A 70 -8.01 8.19 3.78
CA TYR A 70 -8.45 6.87 4.23
C TYR A 70 -7.31 6.05 4.83
N ALA A 71 -6.15 6.02 4.16
CA ALA A 71 -4.96 5.33 4.63
C ALA A 71 -4.39 5.99 5.89
N GLU A 72 -4.38 7.32 5.95
CA GLU A 72 -3.90 8.08 7.10
C GLU A 72 -4.75 7.85 8.34
N TYR A 73 -6.07 7.82 8.21
CA TYR A 73 -6.98 7.47 9.30
C TYR A 73 -6.63 6.12 9.93
N ILE A 74 -6.34 5.11 9.11
CA ILE A 74 -5.93 3.78 9.59
C ILE A 74 -4.62 3.85 10.36
N MET A 75 -3.63 4.58 9.85
CA MET A 75 -2.31 4.65 10.48
C MET A 75 -2.35 5.40 11.82
N ARG A 76 -3.15 6.47 11.91
CA ARG A 76 -3.39 7.19 13.17
C ARG A 76 -4.07 6.31 14.21
N ASN A 77 -5.14 5.61 13.81
CA ASN A 77 -5.84 4.72 14.73
C ASN A 77 -5.02 3.49 15.12
N ALA A 78 -4.06 3.09 14.28
CA ALA A 78 -3.13 2.02 14.61
C ALA A 78 -2.10 2.44 15.67
N GLY A 79 -2.05 3.73 16.04
CA GLY A 79 -1.16 4.27 17.06
C GLY A 79 0.31 4.10 16.71
N LEU A 80 0.64 4.24 15.42
CA LEU A 80 2.01 4.12 14.93
C LEU A 80 2.87 5.31 15.36
N GLU A 81 2.30 6.50 15.51
CA GLU A 81 3.07 7.69 15.91
C GLU A 81 3.52 7.62 17.38
N GLU A 82 2.69 7.04 18.24
CA GLU A 82 2.96 6.82 19.66
C GLU A 82 3.76 5.54 19.93
N ALA A 83 3.92 4.68 18.92
CA ALA A 83 4.67 3.44 19.05
C ALA A 83 6.17 3.73 19.27
N GLN A 84 6.75 3.14 20.31
CA GLN A 84 8.20 3.17 20.55
C GLN A 84 8.97 2.28 19.54
N ALA A 85 8.27 1.36 18.88
CA ALA A 85 8.80 0.49 17.85
C ALA A 85 9.08 1.25 16.54
N GLY A 86 10.19 0.93 15.89
CA GLY A 86 10.67 1.59 14.68
C GLY A 86 12.20 1.60 14.60
N ILE A 87 12.73 2.33 13.62
CA ILE A 87 14.17 2.56 13.45
C ILE A 87 14.48 4.02 13.78
N LYS A 88 15.44 4.28 14.66
CA LYS A 88 15.86 5.64 15.01
C LYS A 88 16.82 6.21 13.98
N ILE A 89 16.39 7.23 13.24
CA ILE A 89 17.20 7.93 12.24
C ILE A 89 17.22 9.41 12.58
N ALA A 90 18.41 9.97 12.81
CA ALA A 90 18.62 11.39 13.14
C ALA A 90 17.71 11.91 14.28
N GLY A 91 17.52 11.10 15.33
CA GLY A 91 16.69 11.44 16.49
C GLY A 91 15.18 11.31 16.28
N LYS A 92 14.73 10.83 15.11
CA LYS A 92 13.32 10.53 14.83
C LYS A 92 13.11 9.03 14.74
N ASN A 93 11.99 8.56 15.27
CA ASN A 93 11.58 7.17 15.11
C ASN A 93 10.82 7.01 13.78
N ILE A 94 11.28 6.11 12.92
CA ILE A 94 10.64 5.81 11.62
C ILE A 94 10.21 4.35 11.63
N ASN A 95 8.90 4.11 11.59
CA ASN A 95 8.34 2.75 11.62
C ASN A 95 7.50 2.40 10.40
N ASN A 96 7.23 3.36 9.52
CA ASN A 96 6.50 3.10 8.29
C ASN A 96 6.96 4.01 7.14
N LEU A 97 6.95 3.46 5.93
CA LEU A 97 7.06 4.18 4.66
C LEU A 97 5.85 3.85 3.81
N ARG A 98 5.25 4.86 3.19
CA ARG A 98 3.98 4.72 2.48
C ARG A 98 4.04 5.41 1.13
N TYR A 99 3.63 4.71 0.09
CA TYR A 99 3.47 5.27 -1.24
C TYR A 99 2.27 4.64 -1.92
N ALA A 100 1.25 5.45 -2.20
CA ALA A 100 -0.05 4.95 -2.64
C ALA A 100 -0.52 3.79 -1.73
N ASP A 101 -0.84 2.63 -2.30
CA ASP A 101 -1.29 1.44 -1.58
C ASP A 101 -0.15 0.62 -0.94
N ASP A 102 1.11 0.87 -1.32
CA ASP A 102 2.26 0.22 -0.72
C ASP A 102 2.54 0.80 0.67
N THR A 103 2.70 -0.10 1.65
CA THR A 103 3.06 0.24 3.03
C THR A 103 4.16 -0.71 3.48
N THR A 104 5.30 -0.14 3.85
CA THR A 104 6.42 -0.86 4.47
C THR A 104 6.44 -0.51 5.93
N LEU A 105 6.47 -1.52 6.80
CA LEU A 105 6.70 -1.36 8.23
C LEU A 105 8.14 -1.75 8.56
N MET A 106 8.73 -1.08 9.54
CA MET A 106 10.13 -1.27 9.94
C MET A 106 10.23 -1.20 11.46
N ALA A 107 11.09 -2.03 12.04
CA ALA A 107 11.41 -2.03 13.46
C ALA A 107 12.80 -2.63 13.69
N GLU A 108 13.34 -2.45 14.89
CA GLU A 108 14.65 -2.98 15.30
C GLU A 108 14.57 -4.46 15.74
N SER A 109 13.37 -4.97 16.06
CA SER A 109 13.15 -6.39 16.39
C SER A 109 11.95 -7.01 15.65
N GLU A 110 11.97 -8.34 15.57
CA GLU A 110 10.86 -9.14 15.03
C GLU A 110 9.57 -8.93 15.82
N GLU A 111 9.64 -8.90 17.16
CA GLU A 111 8.49 -8.72 18.04
C GLU A 111 7.84 -7.35 17.83
N GLU A 112 8.65 -6.31 17.71
CA GLU A 112 8.18 -4.96 17.41
C GLU A 112 7.52 -4.88 16.04
N LEU A 113 8.14 -5.47 15.02
CA LEU A 113 7.55 -5.50 13.67
C LEU A 113 6.23 -6.28 13.64
N LYS A 114 6.13 -7.42 14.34
CA LYS A 114 4.88 -8.17 14.51
C LYS A 114 3.81 -7.32 15.19
N SER A 115 4.17 -6.61 16.25
CA SER A 115 3.25 -5.72 16.97
C SER A 115 2.69 -4.61 16.07
N LEU A 116 3.55 -3.90 15.33
CA LEU A 116 3.15 -2.87 14.38
C LEU A 116 2.21 -3.43 13.29
N LEU A 117 2.57 -4.59 12.74
CA LEU A 117 1.80 -5.23 11.67
C LEU A 117 0.41 -5.65 12.15
N MET A 118 0.30 -6.20 13.36
CA MET A 118 -0.99 -6.61 13.93
C MET A 118 -1.90 -5.41 14.20
N LYS A 119 -1.37 -4.30 14.72
CA LYS A 119 -2.12 -3.04 14.90
C LYS A 119 -2.67 -2.52 13.58
N VAL A 120 -1.82 -2.43 12.56
CA VAL A 120 -2.23 -1.96 11.22
C VAL A 120 -3.26 -2.90 10.60
N LYS A 121 -3.09 -4.21 10.74
CA LYS A 121 -4.03 -5.21 10.22
C LYS A 121 -5.40 -5.11 10.88
N GLU A 122 -5.45 -4.91 12.19
CA GLU A 122 -6.71 -4.74 12.92
C GLU A 122 -7.48 -3.51 12.43
N GLU A 123 -6.81 -2.36 12.37
CA GLU A 123 -7.43 -1.10 11.92
C GLU A 123 -7.85 -1.14 10.45
N ARG A 124 -7.02 -1.74 9.58
CA ARG A 124 -7.40 -2.01 8.17
C ARG A 124 -8.67 -2.85 8.10
N GLY A 125 -8.79 -3.88 8.95
CA GLY A 125 -9.96 -4.74 9.05
C GLY A 125 -11.25 -3.97 9.40
N LYS A 126 -11.19 -3.03 10.34
CA LYS A 126 -12.34 -2.19 10.78
C LYS A 126 -12.94 -1.35 9.64
N VAL A 127 -12.09 -0.96 8.69
CA VAL A 127 -12.48 -0.20 7.49
C VAL A 127 -12.62 -1.07 6.24
N GLY A 128 -12.61 -2.40 6.39
CA GLY A 128 -12.89 -3.33 5.30
C GLY A 128 -11.74 -3.55 4.31
N LEU A 129 -10.52 -3.13 4.66
CA LEU A 129 -9.31 -3.44 3.92
C LEU A 129 -8.65 -4.69 4.53
N LYS A 130 -8.52 -5.75 3.73
CA LYS A 130 -7.83 -6.97 4.18
C LYS A 130 -6.36 -6.90 3.78
N LEU A 131 -5.49 -7.28 4.70
CA LEU A 131 -4.09 -7.52 4.39
C LEU A 131 -3.99 -8.71 3.43
N ASN A 132 -3.18 -8.57 2.37
CA ASN A 132 -2.90 -9.66 1.45
C ASN A 132 -1.60 -10.33 1.86
N ILE A 133 -1.71 -11.40 2.66
CA ILE A 133 -0.56 -12.11 3.23
C ILE A 133 0.34 -12.66 2.12
N GLN A 134 -0.24 -13.20 1.04
CA GLN A 134 0.50 -13.73 -0.11
C GLN A 134 1.34 -12.69 -0.87
N LYS A 135 0.99 -11.40 -0.76
CA LYS A 135 1.79 -10.30 -1.34
C LYS A 135 2.71 -9.63 -0.32
N THR A 136 2.58 -9.98 0.96
CA THR A 136 3.39 -9.41 2.03
C THR A 136 4.71 -10.17 2.06
N LYS A 137 5.81 -9.43 2.14
CA LYS A 137 7.16 -9.97 2.23
C LYS A 137 7.83 -9.46 3.51
N ILE A 138 8.67 -10.29 4.10
CA ILE A 138 9.53 -9.92 5.24
C ILE A 138 10.98 -10.00 4.78
N MET A 139 11.77 -9.00 5.14
CA MET A 139 13.21 -8.98 4.95
C MET A 139 13.85 -8.54 6.26
N ALA A 140 14.96 -9.17 6.64
CA ALA A 140 15.76 -8.79 7.79
C ALA A 140 17.23 -8.95 7.47
N SER A 141 18.07 -8.12 8.10
CA SER A 141 19.53 -8.26 8.04
C SER A 141 20.04 -9.40 8.95
N GLY A 142 19.26 -9.77 9.98
CA GLY A 142 19.54 -10.90 10.86
C GLY A 142 18.87 -12.20 10.42
N PRO A 143 19.20 -13.34 11.08
CA PRO A 143 18.59 -14.63 10.77
C PRO A 143 17.09 -14.61 11.12
N ILE A 144 16.24 -14.87 10.11
CA ILE A 144 14.82 -15.16 10.29
C ILE A 144 14.55 -16.53 9.68
N THR A 145 13.96 -17.42 10.47
CA THR A 145 13.67 -18.81 10.06
C THR A 145 12.23 -19.01 9.63
N SER A 146 11.27 -18.37 10.30
CA SER A 146 9.85 -18.44 9.94
C SER A 146 9.10 -17.19 10.37
N TRP A 147 8.06 -16.86 9.62
CA TRP A 147 7.13 -15.78 9.95
C TRP A 147 5.72 -16.17 9.56
N GLU A 148 4.78 -16.03 10.49
CA GLU A 148 3.39 -16.44 10.30
C GLU A 148 2.43 -15.35 10.77
N ILE A 149 1.33 -15.20 10.03
CA ILE A 149 0.22 -14.30 10.36
C ILE A 149 -1.06 -15.08 10.14
N ASP A 150 -1.91 -15.22 11.17
CA ASP A 150 -3.14 -16.02 11.13
C ASP A 150 -2.95 -17.48 10.67
N GLY A 151 -1.79 -18.06 10.93
CA GLY A 151 -1.44 -19.41 10.47
C GLY A 151 -1.09 -19.51 8.98
N GLU A 152 -1.00 -18.38 8.27
CA GLU A 152 -0.44 -18.31 6.92
C GLU A 152 1.03 -17.87 7.00
N THR A 153 1.92 -18.64 6.36
CA THR A 153 3.35 -18.31 6.27
C THR A 153 3.57 -17.10 5.36
N VAL A 154 4.35 -16.13 5.83
CA VAL A 154 4.75 -14.95 5.05
C VAL A 154 6.05 -15.24 4.32
N GLU A 155 6.16 -14.79 3.07
CA GLU A 155 7.37 -14.95 2.27
C GLU A 155 8.54 -14.16 2.89
N ILE A 156 9.60 -14.86 3.26
CA ILE A 156 10.87 -14.25 3.68
C ILE A 156 11.76 -14.11 2.45
N VAL A 157 12.28 -12.91 2.21
CA VAL A 157 13.12 -12.60 1.04
C VAL A 157 14.49 -12.08 1.45
N SER A 158 15.50 -12.40 0.64
CA SER A 158 16.86 -11.85 0.76
C SER A 158 17.04 -10.54 0.01
N ASP A 159 16.17 -10.26 -0.96
CA ASP A 159 16.18 -9.04 -1.74
C ASP A 159 14.80 -8.72 -2.30
N PHE A 160 14.54 -7.43 -2.55
CA PHE A 160 13.31 -6.99 -3.20
C PHE A 160 13.49 -5.65 -3.91
N ILE A 161 12.62 -5.38 -4.89
CA ILE A 161 12.54 -4.07 -5.53
C ILE A 161 11.61 -3.19 -4.72
N PHE A 162 12.17 -2.20 -4.03
CA PHE A 162 11.46 -1.18 -3.29
C PHE A 162 11.42 0.12 -4.08
N TRP A 163 10.24 0.54 -4.53
CA TRP A 163 10.01 1.79 -5.28
C TRP A 163 10.98 2.02 -6.45
N GLY A 164 11.36 0.95 -7.13
CA GLY A 164 12.27 0.99 -8.28
C GLY A 164 13.71 0.67 -7.95
N SER A 165 14.11 0.65 -6.68
CA SER A 165 15.46 0.30 -6.23
C SER A 165 15.56 -1.10 -5.65
N LYS A 166 16.62 -1.85 -5.98
CA LYS A 166 16.90 -3.14 -5.35
C LYS A 166 17.52 -2.93 -3.97
N ILE A 167 16.90 -3.52 -2.96
CA ILE A 167 17.40 -3.60 -1.60
C ILE A 167 17.72 -5.06 -1.30
N THR A 168 18.86 -5.31 -0.66
CA THR A 168 19.34 -6.64 -0.27
C THR A 168 19.53 -6.72 1.25
N ALA A 169 19.34 -7.89 1.81
CA ALA A 169 19.45 -8.15 3.25
C ALA A 169 20.90 -8.02 3.77
N ASP A 170 21.89 -8.17 2.89
CA ASP A 170 23.32 -8.02 3.16
C ASP A 170 23.83 -6.58 3.04
N ASP A 171 22.95 -5.62 2.73
CA ASP A 171 23.27 -4.20 2.54
C ASP A 171 24.27 -3.92 1.40
N ASP A 172 24.48 -4.87 0.48
CA ASP A 172 25.36 -4.66 -0.67
C ASP A 172 24.68 -3.91 -1.84
N CYS A 173 24.98 -2.61 -1.92
CA CYS A 173 24.53 -1.74 -3.02
C CYS A 173 25.04 -2.16 -4.42
N SER A 174 26.06 -3.03 -4.53
CA SER A 174 26.60 -3.47 -5.82
C SER A 174 25.54 -4.17 -6.68
N HIS A 175 24.58 -4.84 -6.05
CA HIS A 175 23.47 -5.51 -6.74
C HIS A 175 22.56 -4.53 -7.48
N GLU A 176 22.27 -3.37 -6.88
CA GLU A 176 21.46 -2.33 -7.52
C GLU A 176 22.21 -1.64 -8.65
N ILE A 177 23.49 -1.30 -8.43
CA ILE A 177 24.34 -0.70 -9.47
C ILE A 177 24.40 -1.60 -10.70
N LYS A 178 24.65 -2.90 -10.50
CA LYS A 178 24.66 -3.88 -11.60
C LYS A 178 23.30 -3.96 -12.30
N ARG A 179 22.19 -3.92 -11.55
CA ARG A 179 20.84 -3.95 -12.11
C ARG A 179 20.59 -2.76 -13.03
N HIS A 180 20.92 -1.54 -12.61
CA HIS A 180 20.76 -0.35 -13.45
C HIS A 180 21.62 -0.40 -14.71
N LEU A 181 22.89 -0.80 -14.61
CA LEU A 181 23.75 -0.99 -15.78
C LEU A 181 23.18 -2.00 -16.79
N LEU A 182 22.54 -3.08 -16.31
CA LEU A 182 21.90 -4.07 -17.19
C LEU A 182 20.62 -3.53 -17.84
N LEU A 183 19.81 -2.75 -17.12
CA LEU A 183 18.63 -2.10 -17.67
C LEU A 183 19.01 -1.11 -18.78
N GLU A 184 20.03 -0.29 -18.55
CA GLU A 184 20.57 0.65 -19.55
C GLU A 184 21.06 -0.09 -20.80
N ARG A 185 21.85 -1.14 -20.63
CA ARG A 185 22.33 -1.97 -21.77
C ARG A 185 21.18 -2.55 -22.56
N LYS A 186 20.14 -3.07 -21.90
CA LYS A 186 18.96 -3.65 -22.56
C LYS A 186 18.20 -2.61 -23.40
N VAL A 187 18.07 -1.38 -22.89
CA VAL A 187 17.46 -0.28 -23.66
C VAL A 187 18.33 0.07 -24.86
N MET A 188 19.65 0.15 -24.68
CA MET A 188 20.59 0.46 -25.77
C MET A 188 20.55 -0.58 -26.89
N THR A 189 20.57 -1.88 -26.56
CA THR A 189 20.47 -2.96 -27.57
C THR A 189 19.15 -2.94 -28.34
N ASN A 190 18.06 -2.47 -27.73
CA ASN A 190 16.78 -2.35 -28.42
C ASN A 190 16.74 -1.13 -29.35
N LEU A 191 17.51 -0.07 -29.07
CA LEU A 191 17.62 1.09 -29.97
C LEU A 191 18.33 0.71 -31.28
N ASP A 192 19.34 -0.15 -31.21
CA ASP A 192 20.04 -0.68 -32.39
C ASP A 192 19.13 -1.55 -33.28
N SER A 193 18.01 -2.06 -32.75
CA SER A 193 17.03 -2.86 -33.50
C SER A 193 15.91 -2.05 -34.17
N ILE A 194 15.90 -0.72 -33.97
CA ILE A 194 14.90 0.21 -34.54
C ILE A 194 15.48 0.97 -35.76
N LEU A 195 16.80 0.91 -35.97
CA LEU A 195 17.50 1.37 -37.17
C LEU A 195 17.67 0.22 -38.18
#